data_AF-E4V5W7-F1
#
_entry.id   AF-E4V5W7-F1
#
_cell.length_a   1.000
_cell.length_b   1.000
_cell.length_c   1.000
_cell.angle_alpha   90.00
_cell.angle_beta   90.00
_cell.angle_gamma   90.00
#
_symmetry.space_group_name_H-M   'P 1'
#
loop_
_entity.id
_entity.type
_entity.pdbx_description
1 polymer ?
#
loop_
_entity_poly.entity_id
_entity_poly.type
_entity_poly.pdbx_seq_one_letter_code
_entity_poly.pdbx_strand_id
1 'polypeptide(L)'
;MGPPGTGKTTVSTKICEHLYDLNVAVLVICGSNHGLDVLSARLANTLRQNMQGHPSRTPGFYRLDSDTREDADPQMALGVASTMATDTSSFFEIVATLQRTGIDETRFRLLQTSIEASLATGSSVSLGAHILARLQVAAKNPSVVNAKELELLQYIAYRILLSRKGYLFAEVVTDVPGQPVTPYSPKARLKSNEDSDTILRELMSEAGAAWLKLQEYYISQAKVIFCTASTASRKSLQSFKPAVVIVEEASQLTESMCLNGISKYYASLKKVVLSGDLCQLPPTVSSLGKNEFCNPEKVSLFERMIKTGVPHTMLRTQYRMHPDISDFVNATFCSNPLVNGSSLRRNNSQMFSEFMTKPYSTSPGASYYMAVANSSVWQRKWGTSLVNPKYAVAVANLVSGLINFGCPQNQILVLSYYSEELSLLKELLNRKRGLKDIVVQSVDASQGNEKSIVIVSTTRVRLRICGRPPTTMCCIELG
;
A
#
# COMPACT_ATOMS: atom_id res chain seq x y z
N MET A 1 6.25 19.36 -10.88
CA MET A 1 7.57 18.72 -10.63
C MET A 1 8.15 19.28 -9.34
N GLY A 2 8.89 18.51 -8.57
CA GLY A 2 9.63 19.06 -7.43
C GLY A 2 10.42 18.00 -6.65
N PRO A 3 11.61 18.31 -6.10
CA PRO A 3 12.34 17.37 -5.26
C PRO A 3 11.60 16.91 -3.98
N PRO A 4 12.14 15.96 -3.19
CA PRO A 4 11.58 15.59 -1.90
C PRO A 4 11.36 16.80 -0.98
N GLY A 5 10.28 16.77 -0.19
CA GLY A 5 9.99 17.84 0.79
C GLY A 5 9.40 19.13 0.19
N THR A 6 9.22 19.23 -1.12
CA THR A 6 8.67 20.43 -1.79
C THR A 6 7.14 20.53 -1.78
N GLY A 7 6.46 19.58 -1.14
CA GLY A 7 5.01 19.60 -1.00
C GLY A 7 4.21 19.08 -2.20
N LYS A 8 4.81 18.31 -3.12
CA LYS A 8 4.12 17.66 -4.26
C LYS A 8 2.79 17.00 -3.86
N THR A 9 2.86 16.06 -2.93
CA THR A 9 1.70 15.33 -2.39
C THR A 9 0.68 16.27 -1.75
N THR A 10 1.13 17.33 -1.06
CA THR A 10 0.25 18.35 -0.48
C THR A 10 -0.51 19.12 -1.56
N VAL A 11 0.16 19.50 -2.64
CA VAL A 11 -0.47 20.15 -3.80
C VAL A 11 -1.52 19.23 -4.41
N SER A 12 -1.19 17.95 -4.64
CA SER A 12 -2.14 16.97 -5.16
C SER A 12 -3.35 16.75 -4.25
N THR A 13 -3.14 16.68 -2.93
CA THR A 13 -4.24 16.62 -1.95
C THR A 13 -5.11 17.87 -2.01
N LYS A 14 -4.53 19.07 -2.10
CA LYS A 14 -5.28 20.33 -2.21
C LYS A 14 -6.07 20.45 -3.52
N ILE A 15 -5.52 19.95 -4.63
CA ILE A 15 -6.25 19.84 -5.89
C ILE A 15 -7.45 18.89 -5.72
N CYS A 16 -7.25 17.73 -5.09
CA CYS A 16 -8.34 16.78 -4.84
C CYS A 16 -9.43 17.37 -3.94
N GLU A 17 -9.05 18.05 -2.86
CA GLU A 17 -9.98 18.73 -1.94
C GLU A 17 -10.84 19.75 -2.69
N HIS A 18 -10.20 20.65 -3.43
CA HIS A 18 -10.91 21.67 -4.20
C HIS A 18 -11.88 21.06 -5.23
N LEU A 19 -11.46 20.00 -5.94
CA LEU A 19 -12.31 19.31 -6.90
C LEU A 19 -13.45 18.54 -6.24
N TYR A 20 -13.22 17.97 -5.05
CA TYR A 20 -14.24 17.32 -4.25
C TYR A 20 -15.35 18.31 -3.85
N ASP A 21 -14.98 19.50 -3.41
CA ASP A 21 -15.91 20.57 -3.03
C ASP A 21 -16.72 21.07 -4.24
N LEU A 22 -16.10 21.12 -5.43
CA LEU A 22 -16.76 21.43 -6.69
C LEU A 22 -17.59 20.27 -7.27
N ASN A 23 -17.70 19.15 -6.55
CA ASN A 23 -18.42 17.95 -6.99
C ASN A 23 -17.90 17.38 -8.32
N VAL A 24 -16.59 17.49 -8.56
CA VAL A 24 -15.91 16.95 -9.75
C VAL A 24 -15.32 15.59 -9.43
N ALA A 25 -15.61 14.60 -10.28
CA ALA A 25 -15.06 13.25 -10.11
C ALA A 25 -13.55 13.21 -10.43
N VAL A 26 -12.75 12.67 -9.50
CA VAL A 26 -11.28 12.59 -9.57
C VAL A 26 -10.80 11.16 -9.37
N LEU A 27 -9.92 10.71 -10.26
CA LEU A 27 -9.14 9.48 -10.06
C LEU A 27 -7.72 9.83 -9.64
N VAL A 28 -7.27 9.32 -8.51
CA VAL A 28 -5.90 9.47 -8.01
C VAL A 28 -5.16 8.14 -8.17
N ILE A 29 -4.08 8.17 -8.93
CA ILE A 29 -3.24 7.03 -9.26
C ILE A 29 -1.89 7.19 -8.57
N CYS A 30 -1.42 6.14 -7.89
CA CYS A 30 -0.07 6.08 -7.33
C CYS A 30 0.70 4.85 -7.84
N GLY A 31 2.03 4.93 -7.82
CA GLY A 31 2.89 3.78 -8.10
C GLY A 31 2.95 2.72 -6.99
N SER A 32 2.57 3.07 -5.76
CA SER A 32 2.67 2.16 -4.60
C SER A 32 1.45 2.27 -3.66
N ASN A 33 1.17 1.18 -2.94
CA ASN A 33 0.13 1.15 -1.91
C ASN A 33 0.43 2.12 -0.76
N HIS A 34 1.71 2.30 -0.41
CA HIS A 34 2.14 3.26 0.61
C HIS A 34 1.80 4.70 0.20
N GLY A 35 2.06 5.07 -1.06
CA GLY A 35 1.67 6.39 -1.59
C GLY A 35 0.15 6.62 -1.49
N LEU A 36 -0.65 5.60 -1.80
CA LEU A 36 -2.10 5.67 -1.65
C LEU A 36 -2.53 5.87 -0.19
N ASP A 37 -1.92 5.17 0.76
CA ASP A 37 -2.23 5.32 2.17
C ASP A 37 -1.97 6.74 2.66
N VAL A 38 -0.81 7.30 2.30
CA VAL A 38 -0.44 8.67 2.68
C VAL A 38 -1.43 9.68 2.10
N LEU A 39 -1.74 9.59 0.80
CA LEU A 39 -2.65 10.54 0.13
C LEU A 39 -4.08 10.43 0.62
N SER A 40 -4.59 9.20 0.71
CA SER A 40 -5.97 8.95 1.16
C SER A 40 -6.17 9.36 2.62
N ALA A 41 -5.21 9.08 3.50
CA ALA A 41 -5.27 9.53 4.88
C ALA A 41 -5.23 11.07 5.01
N ARG A 42 -4.38 11.75 4.22
CA ARG A 42 -4.30 13.22 4.21
C ARG A 42 -5.61 13.85 3.75
N LEU A 43 -6.21 13.36 2.65
CA LEU A 43 -7.49 13.90 2.20
C LEU A 43 -8.60 13.58 3.20
N ALA A 44 -8.66 12.36 3.73
CA ALA A 44 -9.67 11.97 4.73
C ALA A 44 -9.60 12.85 5.98
N ASN A 45 -8.41 13.13 6.50
CA ASN A 45 -8.24 14.00 7.67
C ASN A 45 -8.71 15.43 7.39
N THR A 46 -8.41 15.95 6.21
CA THR A 46 -8.83 17.30 5.80
C THR A 46 -10.35 17.38 5.66
N LEU A 47 -10.96 16.41 4.98
CA LEU A 47 -12.41 16.34 4.82
C LEU A 47 -13.14 16.14 6.15
N ARG A 48 -12.58 15.36 7.10
CA ARG A 48 -13.13 15.17 8.45
C ARG A 48 -13.07 16.44 9.30
N GLN A 49 -12.02 17.26 9.16
CA GLN A 49 -11.95 18.54 9.86
C GLN A 49 -13.05 19.50 9.37
N ASN A 50 -13.37 19.44 8.09
CA ASN A 50 -14.42 20.27 7.48
C ASN A 50 -15.84 19.73 7.75
N MET A 51 -16.00 18.40 7.84
CA MET A 51 -17.26 17.74 8.16
C MET A 51 -17.30 17.36 9.65
N GLN A 52 -17.95 18.16 10.49
CA GLN A 52 -18.22 17.86 11.91
C GLN A 52 -19.10 16.59 12.07
N GLY A 53 -18.58 15.38 11.81
CA GLY A 53 -19.41 14.19 11.69
C GLY A 53 -18.69 12.84 11.73
N HIS A 54 -19.50 11.79 11.90
CA HIS A 54 -19.12 10.41 12.14
C HIS A 54 -18.24 9.80 11.01
N PRO A 55 -17.23 8.96 11.31
CA PRO A 55 -16.28 8.40 10.33
C PRO A 55 -16.88 7.55 9.19
N SER A 56 -18.13 7.11 9.31
CA SER A 56 -18.85 6.34 8.28
C SER A 56 -19.57 7.22 7.23
N ARG A 57 -19.44 8.55 7.31
CA ARG A 57 -20.19 9.54 6.50
C ARG A 57 -19.33 10.37 5.53
N THR A 58 -18.23 9.85 4.97
CA THR A 58 -17.62 10.49 3.78
C THR A 58 -18.10 9.77 2.51
N PRO A 59 -19.37 9.99 2.06
CA PRO A 59 -19.87 9.34 0.86
C PRO A 59 -19.02 9.75 -0.35
N GLY A 60 -18.67 8.75 -1.14
CA GLY A 60 -18.01 8.92 -2.42
C GLY A 60 -16.49 9.17 -2.35
N PHE A 61 -15.81 8.74 -1.30
CA PHE A 61 -14.35 8.77 -1.22
C PHE A 61 -13.83 7.36 -0.88
N TYR A 62 -13.12 6.72 -1.81
CA TYR A 62 -12.73 5.31 -1.68
C TYR A 62 -11.28 5.05 -2.07
N ARG A 63 -10.56 4.31 -1.24
CA ARG A 63 -9.30 3.66 -1.60
C ARG A 63 -9.57 2.23 -2.09
N LEU A 64 -9.04 1.88 -3.26
CA LEU A 64 -9.04 0.51 -3.76
C LEU A 64 -7.75 -0.18 -3.35
N ASP A 65 -7.89 -1.29 -2.62
CA ASP A 65 -6.76 -2.14 -2.27
C ASP A 65 -6.38 -3.00 -3.48
N SER A 66 -5.07 -3.20 -3.69
CA SER A 66 -4.54 -4.11 -4.72
C SER A 66 -5.12 -5.53 -4.61
N ASP A 67 -5.55 -5.91 -3.41
CA ASP A 67 -5.97 -7.27 -3.06
C ASP A 67 -7.47 -7.51 -3.20
N THR A 68 -8.24 -6.47 -3.57
CA THR A 68 -9.55 -6.67 -4.22
C THR A 68 -9.33 -7.20 -5.63
N ARG A 69 -8.69 -8.37 -5.73
CA ARG A 69 -8.47 -9.07 -7.00
C ARG A 69 -9.86 -9.22 -7.62
N GLU A 70 -10.00 -8.81 -8.88
CA GLU A 70 -11.16 -9.22 -9.68
C GLU A 70 -11.26 -10.75 -9.75
N ASP A 71 -10.12 -11.42 -9.52
CA ASP A 71 -9.92 -12.87 -9.48
C ASP A 71 -9.67 -13.41 -8.06
N ALA A 72 -10.00 -12.67 -6.98
CA ALA A 72 -9.94 -13.26 -5.65
C ALA A 72 -11.10 -14.24 -5.57
N ASP A 73 -10.81 -15.51 -5.81
CA ASP A 73 -11.47 -16.58 -5.10
C ASP A 73 -11.58 -16.10 -3.65
N PRO A 74 -12.80 -15.90 -3.11
CA PRO A 74 -12.97 -15.44 -1.75
C PRO A 74 -12.11 -16.34 -0.88
N GLN A 75 -11.03 -15.81 -0.30
CA GLN A 75 -10.15 -16.60 0.54
C GLN A 75 -10.96 -16.94 1.78
N MET A 76 -11.53 -18.14 1.75
CA MET A 76 -12.44 -18.64 2.75
C MET A 76 -11.61 -19.00 3.98
N ALA A 77 -11.68 -18.17 5.01
CA ALA A 77 -11.16 -18.54 6.32
C ALA A 77 -11.89 -19.82 6.79
N LEU A 78 -11.13 -20.92 6.95
CA LEU A 78 -11.60 -22.15 7.57
C LEU A 78 -11.87 -21.86 9.06
N GLY A 79 -13.14 -21.90 9.49
CA GLY A 79 -13.44 -21.71 10.92
C GLY A 79 -14.84 -21.27 11.32
N VAL A 80 -15.90 -21.61 10.59
CA VAL A 80 -17.28 -21.57 11.13
C VAL A 80 -18.08 -22.73 10.53
N ALA A 81 -17.69 -23.96 10.87
CA ALA A 81 -18.35 -25.19 10.41
C ALA A 81 -18.83 -25.98 11.62
N SER A 82 -19.94 -25.57 12.23
CA SER A 82 -20.64 -26.41 13.22
C SER A 82 -22.02 -25.87 13.65
N THR A 83 -22.94 -25.50 12.73
CA THR A 83 -24.34 -25.33 13.18
C THR A 83 -25.47 -25.40 12.14
N MET A 84 -25.31 -25.97 10.94
CA MET A 84 -26.45 -26.00 9.99
C MET A 84 -26.45 -27.28 9.14
N ALA A 85 -26.87 -28.39 9.74
CA ALA A 85 -27.46 -29.49 9.00
C ALA A 85 -28.99 -29.36 9.11
N THR A 86 -29.68 -29.79 8.05
CA THR A 86 -31.13 -30.03 7.87
C THR A 86 -31.99 -28.91 7.27
N ASP A 87 -32.81 -29.35 6.31
CA ASP A 87 -33.87 -28.70 5.52
C ASP A 87 -33.54 -27.91 4.25
N THR A 88 -33.62 -28.64 3.14
CA THR A 88 -33.62 -28.22 1.73
C THR A 88 -34.99 -27.74 1.21
N SER A 89 -36.03 -27.68 2.04
CA SER A 89 -37.39 -27.29 1.63
C SER A 89 -37.66 -25.77 1.63
N SER A 90 -36.68 -24.92 1.98
CA SER A 90 -36.89 -23.49 2.18
C SER A 90 -36.26 -22.57 1.13
N PHE A 91 -35.87 -23.07 -0.04
CA PHE A 91 -35.16 -22.23 -1.04
C PHE A 91 -35.98 -21.00 -1.50
N PHE A 92 -37.26 -21.19 -1.85
CA PHE A 92 -38.13 -20.09 -2.29
C PHE A 92 -38.72 -19.27 -1.12
N GLU A 93 -38.95 -19.89 0.05
CA GLU A 93 -39.36 -19.16 1.26
C GLU A 93 -38.23 -18.30 1.82
N ILE A 94 -36.97 -18.76 1.74
CA ILE A 94 -35.80 -17.97 2.10
C ILE A 94 -35.65 -16.77 1.15
N VAL A 95 -35.85 -16.94 -0.16
CA VAL A 95 -35.83 -15.84 -1.15
C VAL A 95 -36.95 -14.81 -0.87
N ALA A 96 -38.15 -15.27 -0.51
CA ALA A 96 -39.26 -14.39 -0.12
C ALA A 96 -39.06 -13.71 1.25
N THR A 97 -38.33 -14.35 2.17
CA THR A 97 -37.98 -13.82 3.50
C THR A 97 -36.80 -12.84 3.41
N LEU A 98 -35.84 -13.09 2.51
CA LEU A 98 -34.73 -12.19 2.19
C LEU A 98 -35.24 -10.82 1.74
N GLN A 99 -36.35 -10.75 1.00
CA GLN A 99 -36.99 -9.49 0.60
C GLN A 99 -37.66 -8.73 1.76
N ARG A 100 -37.88 -9.35 2.93
CA ARG A 100 -38.68 -8.76 4.03
C ARG A 100 -37.91 -8.45 5.32
N THR A 101 -36.76 -9.08 5.58
CA THR A 101 -36.09 -8.96 6.90
C THR A 101 -34.57 -8.88 6.81
N GLY A 102 -34.00 -7.69 6.60
CA GLY A 102 -32.60 -7.36 6.91
C GLY A 102 -31.53 -8.37 6.49
N ILE A 103 -30.41 -8.39 7.22
CA ILE A 103 -29.35 -9.41 7.11
C ILE A 103 -29.27 -10.09 8.47
N ASP A 104 -29.60 -11.38 8.56
CA ASP A 104 -29.55 -12.11 9.82
C ASP A 104 -28.11 -12.28 10.34
N GLU A 105 -27.98 -12.55 11.65
CA GLU A 105 -26.69 -12.62 12.36
C GLU A 105 -25.73 -13.66 11.78
N THR A 106 -26.23 -14.79 11.29
CA THR A 106 -25.41 -15.86 10.70
C THR A 106 -24.83 -15.41 9.37
N ARG A 107 -25.65 -14.82 8.50
CA ARG A 107 -25.21 -14.26 7.21
C ARG A 107 -24.25 -13.09 7.41
N PHE A 108 -24.53 -12.26 8.40
CA PHE A 108 -23.68 -11.12 8.77
C PHE A 108 -22.26 -11.57 9.16
N ARG A 109 -22.11 -12.54 10.09
CA ARG A 109 -20.79 -13.03 10.53
C ARG A 109 -19.98 -13.68 9.39
N LEU A 110 -20.65 -14.41 8.50
CA LEU A 110 -20.00 -15.08 7.37
C LEU A 110 -19.49 -14.10 6.31
N LEU A 111 -20.28 -13.05 6.03
CA LEU A 111 -19.84 -11.97 5.16
C LEU A 111 -18.71 -11.16 5.79
N GLN A 112 -18.86 -10.80 7.08
CA GLN A 112 -17.84 -10.07 7.81
C GLN A 112 -16.49 -10.78 7.74
N THR A 113 -16.43 -12.07 8.05
CA THR A 113 -15.18 -12.84 7.97
C THR A 113 -14.61 -12.94 6.55
N SER A 114 -15.46 -13.04 5.52
CA SER A 114 -14.99 -13.09 4.12
C SER A 114 -14.41 -11.76 3.65
N ILE A 115 -15.03 -10.64 4.07
CA ILE A 115 -14.58 -9.28 3.76
C ILE A 115 -13.30 -8.96 4.54
N GLU A 116 -13.27 -9.26 5.85
CA GLU A 116 -12.11 -9.04 6.72
C GLU A 116 -10.89 -9.84 6.25
N ALA A 117 -11.07 -11.07 5.77
CA ALA A 117 -9.99 -11.86 5.17
C ALA A 117 -9.42 -11.22 3.89
N SER A 118 -10.20 -10.39 3.20
CA SER A 118 -9.81 -9.73 1.94
C SER A 118 -9.32 -8.29 2.16
N LEU A 119 -9.39 -7.78 3.40
CA LEU A 119 -9.01 -6.41 3.74
C LEU A 119 -7.54 -6.32 4.15
N ALA A 120 -6.81 -5.43 3.49
CA ALA A 120 -5.49 -5.03 3.97
C ALA A 120 -5.64 -4.29 5.31
N THR A 121 -4.84 -4.68 6.31
CA THR A 121 -4.85 -4.04 7.62
C THR A 121 -4.46 -2.55 7.51
N GLY A 122 -5.30 -1.65 8.04
CA GLY A 122 -4.86 -0.30 8.41
C GLY A 122 -5.47 0.90 7.68
N SER A 123 -6.27 0.75 6.62
CA SER A 123 -6.93 1.91 5.97
C SER A 123 -8.42 1.97 6.28
N SER A 124 -8.83 2.87 7.17
CA SER A 124 -10.25 3.14 7.48
C SER A 124 -11.07 3.65 6.28
N VAL A 125 -10.43 3.88 5.14
CA VAL A 125 -11.03 4.47 3.95
C VAL A 125 -11.02 3.55 2.73
N SER A 126 -10.67 2.27 2.91
CA SER A 126 -10.81 1.33 1.81
C SER A 126 -12.28 1.10 1.46
N LEU A 127 -12.54 0.78 0.18
CA LEU A 127 -13.88 0.42 -0.27
C LEU A 127 -14.41 -0.80 0.50
N GLY A 128 -13.55 -1.78 0.81
CA GLY A 128 -13.96 -2.94 1.60
C GLY A 128 -14.35 -2.57 3.04
N ALA A 129 -13.63 -1.64 3.68
CA ALA A 129 -13.98 -1.16 5.02
C ALA A 129 -15.32 -0.41 5.00
N HIS A 130 -15.59 0.35 3.95
CA HIS A 130 -16.90 0.97 3.73
C HIS A 130 -18.01 -0.06 3.57
N ILE A 131 -17.81 -1.08 2.71
CA ILE A 131 -18.78 -2.17 2.51
C ILE A 131 -19.07 -2.86 3.84
N LEU A 132 -18.04 -3.15 4.66
CA LEU A 132 -18.21 -3.78 5.96
C LEU A 132 -19.01 -2.89 6.93
N ALA A 133 -18.74 -1.59 6.97
CA ALA A 133 -19.49 -0.65 7.78
C ALA A 133 -20.96 -0.55 7.34
N ARG A 134 -21.23 -0.52 6.03
CA ARG A 134 -22.59 -0.50 5.48
C ARG A 134 -23.33 -1.81 5.75
N LEU A 135 -22.64 -2.94 5.68
CA LEU A 135 -23.16 -4.24 6.05
C LEU A 135 -23.58 -4.28 7.54
N GLN A 136 -22.75 -3.74 8.44
CA GLN A 136 -23.07 -3.62 9.86
C GLN A 136 -24.31 -2.76 10.11
N VAL A 137 -24.45 -1.64 9.39
CA VAL A 137 -25.64 -0.78 9.47
C VAL A 137 -26.86 -1.52 8.93
N ALA A 138 -26.75 -2.22 7.80
CA ALA A 138 -27.84 -2.99 7.21
C ALA A 138 -28.34 -4.12 8.12
N ALA A 139 -27.44 -4.80 8.84
CA ALA A 139 -27.80 -5.83 9.81
C ALA A 139 -28.52 -5.25 11.04
N LYS A 140 -28.09 -4.10 11.55
CA LYS A 140 -28.66 -3.48 12.76
C LYS A 140 -29.94 -2.69 12.51
N ASN A 141 -29.98 -1.93 11.42
CA ASN A 141 -31.10 -1.07 11.08
C ASN A 141 -31.27 -0.96 9.54
N PRO A 142 -31.93 -1.95 8.91
CA PRO A 142 -32.11 -1.99 7.46
C PRO A 142 -32.80 -0.74 6.89
N SER A 143 -33.68 -0.09 7.67
CA SER A 143 -34.47 1.07 7.22
C SER A 143 -33.63 2.31 6.87
N VAL A 144 -32.38 2.37 7.33
CA VAL A 144 -31.45 3.48 7.09
C VAL A 144 -30.61 3.27 5.82
N VAL A 145 -30.72 2.09 5.21
CA VAL A 145 -29.98 1.70 4.00
C VAL A 145 -30.88 1.87 2.79
N ASN A 146 -30.32 2.38 1.69
CA ASN A 146 -31.08 2.51 0.45
C ASN A 146 -31.58 1.13 -0.02
N ALA A 147 -32.81 1.03 -0.53
CA ALA A 147 -33.40 -0.24 -0.95
C ALA A 147 -32.52 -1.04 -1.93
N LYS A 148 -31.93 -0.36 -2.93
CA LYS A 148 -31.04 -0.98 -3.91
C LYS A 148 -29.71 -1.44 -3.28
N GLU A 149 -29.19 -0.68 -2.34
CA GLU A 149 -27.98 -1.05 -1.60
C GLU A 149 -28.23 -2.27 -0.71
N LEU A 150 -29.37 -2.30 -0.01
CA LEU A 150 -29.78 -3.43 0.82
C LEU A 150 -29.96 -4.70 -0.02
N GLU A 151 -30.61 -4.59 -1.19
CA GLU A 151 -30.76 -5.68 -2.15
C GLU A 151 -29.39 -6.26 -2.58
N LEU A 152 -28.43 -5.40 -2.93
CA LEU A 152 -27.09 -5.84 -3.33
C LEU A 152 -26.31 -6.50 -2.17
N LEU A 153 -26.43 -5.94 -0.95
CA LEU A 153 -25.82 -6.51 0.25
C LEU A 153 -26.43 -7.87 0.62
N GLN A 154 -27.74 -8.05 0.44
CA GLN A 154 -28.40 -9.34 0.63
C GLN A 154 -28.02 -10.33 -0.47
N TYR A 155 -27.98 -9.89 -1.72
CA TYR A 155 -27.59 -10.71 -2.86
C TYR A 155 -26.17 -11.28 -2.69
N ILE A 156 -25.21 -10.45 -2.27
CA ILE A 156 -23.85 -10.91 -2.05
C ILE A 156 -23.73 -11.86 -0.84
N ALA A 157 -24.49 -11.60 0.24
CA ALA A 157 -24.60 -12.50 1.39
C ALA A 157 -25.01 -13.90 0.94
N TYR A 158 -26.07 -13.94 0.13
CA TYR A 158 -26.63 -15.16 -0.40
C TYR A 158 -25.65 -15.92 -1.29
N ARG A 159 -24.93 -15.23 -2.17
CA ARG A 159 -23.98 -15.86 -3.10
C ARG A 159 -22.77 -16.45 -2.39
N ILE A 160 -22.26 -15.76 -1.37
CA ILE A 160 -21.18 -16.30 -0.52
C ILE A 160 -21.66 -17.51 0.29
N LEU A 161 -22.89 -17.49 0.81
CA LEU A 161 -23.45 -18.64 1.51
C LEU A 161 -23.60 -19.86 0.60
N LEU A 162 -24.09 -19.65 -0.62
CA LEU A 162 -24.24 -20.72 -1.60
C LEU A 162 -22.89 -21.33 -1.97
N SER A 163 -21.86 -20.50 -2.22
CA SER A 163 -20.53 -21.03 -2.49
C SER A 163 -19.96 -21.81 -1.29
N ARG A 164 -20.20 -21.35 -0.05
CA ARG A 164 -19.82 -22.09 1.17
C ARG A 164 -20.57 -23.42 1.32
N LYS A 165 -21.87 -23.44 1.06
CA LYS A 165 -22.66 -24.69 1.10
C LYS A 165 -22.27 -25.64 -0.02
N GLY A 166 -21.94 -25.12 -1.20
CA GLY A 166 -21.32 -25.88 -2.30
C GLY A 166 -20.08 -26.63 -1.85
N TYR A 167 -19.22 -26.00 -1.04
CA TYR A 167 -18.07 -26.67 -0.41
C TYR A 167 -18.48 -27.82 0.53
N LEU A 168 -19.52 -27.64 1.34
CA LEU A 168 -20.05 -28.70 2.22
C LEU A 168 -20.64 -29.87 1.40
N PHE A 169 -21.22 -29.61 0.24
CA PHE A 169 -21.65 -30.67 -0.70
C PHE A 169 -20.48 -31.38 -1.39
N ALA A 170 -19.28 -30.81 -1.35
CA ALA A 170 -18.06 -31.38 -1.93
C ALA A 170 -17.15 -32.10 -0.90
N GLU A 171 -17.48 -32.07 0.39
CA GLU A 171 -16.74 -32.83 1.42
C GLU A 171 -16.93 -34.34 1.24
N VAL A 172 -15.84 -35.10 1.37
CA VAL A 172 -15.85 -36.57 1.34
C VAL A 172 -16.63 -37.05 2.56
N VAL A 173 -17.75 -37.75 2.32
CA VAL A 173 -18.52 -38.44 3.35
C VAL A 173 -17.59 -39.38 4.11
N THR A 174 -17.33 -39.10 5.38
CA THR A 174 -16.73 -40.07 6.30
C THR A 174 -17.83 -40.99 6.82
N ASP A 175 -17.57 -42.30 6.76
CA ASP A 175 -18.53 -43.37 7.11
C ASP A 175 -19.18 -43.21 8.49
N VAL A 176 -20.45 -43.61 8.56
CA VAL A 176 -21.29 -43.65 9.77
C VAL A 176 -20.64 -44.59 10.82
N PRO A 177 -20.51 -44.18 12.09
CA PRO A 177 -19.90 -45.01 13.12
C PRO A 177 -20.79 -46.22 13.44
N GLY A 178 -20.30 -47.43 13.15
CA GLY A 178 -20.95 -48.67 13.58
C GLY A 178 -20.93 -49.85 12.59
N GLN A 179 -20.44 -49.68 11.36
CA GLN A 179 -20.24 -50.81 10.45
C GLN A 179 -18.77 -51.25 10.38
N PRO A 180 -18.49 -52.57 10.32
CA PRO A 180 -17.13 -53.09 10.24
C PRO A 180 -16.45 -52.58 8.98
N VAL A 181 -15.26 -52.00 9.17
CA VAL A 181 -14.41 -51.45 8.12
C VAL A 181 -14.01 -52.59 7.18
N THR A 182 -14.63 -52.65 6.01
CA THR A 182 -14.04 -53.40 4.90
C THR A 182 -12.86 -52.59 4.38
N PRO A 183 -11.68 -53.20 4.16
CA PRO A 183 -10.53 -52.48 3.63
C PRO A 183 -10.90 -51.91 2.26
N TYR A 184 -10.98 -50.58 2.22
CA TYR A 184 -11.47 -49.81 1.09
C TYR A 184 -10.57 -50.06 -0.13
N SER A 185 -11.15 -50.62 -1.19
CA SER A 185 -10.54 -50.62 -2.52
C SER A 185 -10.59 -49.19 -3.07
N PRO A 186 -9.47 -48.58 -3.52
CA PRO A 186 -9.42 -47.19 -4.00
C PRO A 186 -10.24 -46.89 -5.28
N LYS A 187 -11.14 -47.79 -5.70
CA LYS A 187 -11.87 -47.72 -6.97
C LYS A 187 -13.35 -47.37 -6.86
N ALA A 188 -13.87 -47.07 -5.68
CA ALA A 188 -15.26 -46.60 -5.51
C ALA A 188 -15.33 -45.10 -5.18
N ARG A 189 -14.66 -44.25 -5.97
CA ARG A 189 -15.13 -42.87 -6.15
C ARG A 189 -16.54 -42.99 -6.73
N LEU A 190 -17.57 -42.53 -6.00
CA LEU A 190 -18.83 -42.18 -6.63
C LEU A 190 -18.52 -41.16 -7.73
N LYS A 191 -18.62 -41.61 -8.97
CA LYS A 191 -18.31 -40.81 -10.16
C LYS A 191 -19.47 -39.84 -10.40
N SER A 192 -19.24 -38.58 -10.08
CA SER A 192 -19.57 -37.47 -10.97
C SER A 192 -18.37 -36.51 -10.99
N ASN A 193 -17.24 -36.98 -11.52
CA ASN A 193 -15.98 -36.23 -11.55
C ASN A 193 -15.99 -35.00 -12.48
N GLU A 194 -17.12 -34.67 -13.12
CA GLU A 194 -17.23 -33.51 -14.02
C GLU A 194 -18.22 -32.43 -13.53
N ASP A 195 -19.16 -32.74 -12.62
CA ASP A 195 -20.20 -31.79 -12.22
C ASP A 195 -19.86 -30.99 -10.96
N SER A 196 -19.26 -31.58 -9.92
CA SER A 196 -19.07 -30.87 -8.64
C SER A 196 -18.07 -29.71 -8.74
N ASP A 197 -16.95 -29.91 -9.44
CA ASP A 197 -15.95 -28.86 -9.69
C ASP A 197 -16.52 -27.77 -10.60
N THR A 198 -17.36 -28.15 -11.57
CA THR A 198 -18.03 -27.22 -12.48
C THR A 198 -19.05 -26.36 -11.75
N ILE A 199 -19.89 -26.97 -10.90
CA ILE A 199 -20.85 -26.28 -10.04
C ILE A 199 -20.12 -25.36 -9.06
N LEU A 200 -19.01 -25.82 -8.45
CA LEU A 200 -18.23 -24.99 -7.54
C LEU A 200 -17.64 -23.76 -8.26
N ARG A 201 -17.04 -23.96 -9.44
CA ARG A 201 -16.53 -22.85 -10.27
C ARG A 201 -17.63 -21.89 -10.68
N GLU A 202 -18.80 -22.41 -11.03
CA GLU A 202 -19.97 -21.58 -11.35
C GLU A 202 -20.35 -20.74 -10.14
N LEU A 203 -20.59 -21.35 -8.97
CA LEU A 203 -20.92 -20.66 -7.72
C LEU A 203 -19.86 -19.61 -7.31
N MET A 204 -18.58 -19.87 -7.56
CA MET A 204 -17.50 -18.92 -7.29
C MET A 204 -17.50 -17.74 -8.27
N SER A 205 -17.61 -18.01 -9.57
CA SER A 205 -17.77 -16.99 -10.62
C SER A 205 -18.99 -16.11 -10.34
N GLU A 206 -20.06 -16.76 -9.93
CA GLU A 206 -21.32 -16.18 -9.54
C GLU A 206 -21.20 -15.25 -8.31
N ALA A 207 -20.42 -15.64 -7.30
CA ALA A 207 -20.11 -14.79 -6.15
C ALA A 207 -19.20 -13.60 -6.53
N GLY A 208 -18.21 -13.84 -7.40
CA GLY A 208 -17.36 -12.78 -7.95
C GLY A 208 -18.17 -11.72 -8.72
N ALA A 209 -19.13 -12.14 -9.53
CA ALA A 209 -20.04 -11.23 -10.24
C ALA A 209 -20.92 -10.42 -9.29
N ALA A 210 -21.38 -11.00 -8.17
CA ALA A 210 -22.13 -10.28 -7.15
C ALA A 210 -21.27 -9.22 -6.45
N TRP A 211 -20.01 -9.57 -6.16
CA TRP A 211 -19.02 -8.63 -5.61
C TRP A 211 -18.75 -7.47 -6.55
N LEU A 212 -18.54 -7.75 -7.83
CA LEU A 212 -18.35 -6.72 -8.85
C LEU A 212 -19.55 -5.76 -8.92
N LYS A 213 -20.79 -6.26 -8.93
CA LYS A 213 -22.00 -5.43 -8.95
C LYS A 213 -22.09 -4.49 -7.74
N LEU A 214 -21.75 -4.98 -6.54
CA LEU A 214 -21.74 -4.16 -5.33
C LEU A 214 -20.65 -3.09 -5.40
N GLN A 215 -19.44 -3.44 -5.86
CA GLN A 215 -18.36 -2.48 -6.05
C GLN A 215 -18.76 -1.41 -7.06
N GLU A 216 -19.29 -1.79 -8.22
CA GLU A 216 -19.76 -0.87 -9.25
C GLU A 216 -20.83 0.10 -8.73
N TYR A 217 -21.73 -0.36 -7.86
CA TYR A 217 -22.73 0.48 -7.20
C TYR A 217 -22.08 1.60 -6.39
N TYR A 218 -21.18 1.28 -5.47
CA TYR A 218 -20.48 2.30 -4.67
C TYR A 218 -19.56 3.19 -5.52
N ILE A 219 -18.86 2.59 -6.48
CA ILE A 219 -17.96 3.31 -7.40
C ILE A 219 -18.74 4.31 -8.27
N SER A 220 -19.97 3.97 -8.70
CA SER A 220 -20.82 4.88 -9.47
C SER A 220 -21.24 6.14 -8.70
N GLN A 221 -21.20 6.07 -7.36
CA GLN A 221 -21.50 7.18 -6.45
C GLN A 221 -20.23 7.87 -5.94
N ALA A 222 -19.05 7.41 -6.36
CA ALA A 222 -17.79 7.96 -5.94
C ALA A 222 -17.54 9.34 -6.57
N LYS A 223 -16.94 10.22 -5.78
CA LYS A 223 -16.35 11.48 -6.22
C LYS A 223 -14.84 11.35 -6.36
N VAL A 224 -14.19 10.65 -5.43
CA VAL A 224 -12.74 10.46 -5.47
C VAL A 224 -12.40 9.00 -5.24
N ILE A 225 -11.57 8.46 -6.13
CA ILE A 225 -11.06 7.10 -6.03
C ILE A 225 -9.54 7.14 -5.99
N PHE A 226 -8.94 6.41 -5.06
CA PHE A 226 -7.49 6.17 -4.96
C PHE A 226 -7.21 4.75 -5.40
N CYS A 227 -6.32 4.57 -6.37
CA CYS A 227 -5.92 3.23 -6.81
C CYS A 227 -4.46 3.22 -7.28
N THR A 228 -3.86 2.06 -7.37
CA THR A 228 -2.53 1.93 -8.01
C THR A 228 -2.65 2.04 -9.53
N ALA A 229 -1.54 2.31 -10.22
CA ALA A 229 -1.52 2.31 -11.68
C ALA A 229 -1.99 0.97 -12.30
N SER A 230 -1.68 -0.15 -11.65
CA SER A 230 -2.14 -1.49 -12.06
C SER A 230 -3.64 -1.71 -11.86
N THR A 231 -4.27 -1.03 -10.90
CA THR A 231 -5.70 -1.20 -10.60
C THR A 231 -6.58 -0.18 -11.32
N ALA A 232 -6.00 0.90 -11.85
CA ALA A 232 -6.73 1.97 -12.55
C ALA A 232 -7.55 1.48 -13.77
N SER A 233 -7.16 0.37 -14.39
CA SER A 233 -7.83 -0.22 -15.56
C SER A 233 -8.89 -1.29 -15.23
N ARG A 234 -9.03 -1.73 -13.97
CA ARG A 234 -9.96 -2.79 -13.53
C ARG A 234 -11.41 -2.59 -13.97
N LYS A 235 -12.10 -3.65 -14.40
CA LYS A 235 -13.53 -3.62 -14.78
C LYS A 235 -14.42 -3.00 -13.71
N SER A 236 -14.14 -3.22 -12.42
CA SER A 236 -14.89 -2.61 -11.31
C SER A 236 -14.96 -1.08 -11.37
N LEU A 237 -14.00 -0.43 -12.02
CA LEU A 237 -13.99 1.02 -12.23
C LEU A 237 -14.71 1.50 -13.51
N GLN A 238 -15.35 0.61 -14.28
CA GLN A 238 -15.97 0.96 -15.56
C GLN A 238 -17.09 2.01 -15.42
N SER A 239 -17.84 1.94 -14.31
CA SER A 239 -18.90 2.90 -13.97
C SER A 239 -18.37 4.27 -13.55
N PHE A 240 -17.10 4.37 -13.15
CA PHE A 240 -16.50 5.64 -12.76
C PHE A 240 -16.09 6.46 -13.99
N LYS A 241 -16.49 7.75 -14.01
CA LYS A 241 -16.21 8.69 -15.10
C LYS A 241 -15.50 9.93 -14.56
N PRO A 242 -14.21 9.83 -14.21
CA PRO A 242 -13.45 10.97 -13.70
C PRO A 242 -13.30 12.03 -14.78
N ALA A 243 -13.45 13.30 -14.38
CA ALA A 243 -13.11 14.45 -15.21
C ALA A 243 -11.63 14.83 -15.06
N VAL A 244 -11.01 14.43 -13.94
CA VAL A 244 -9.59 14.69 -13.65
C VAL A 244 -8.90 13.41 -13.21
N VAL A 245 -7.71 13.15 -13.77
CA VAL A 245 -6.78 12.13 -13.27
C VAL A 245 -5.56 12.82 -12.68
N ILE A 246 -5.18 12.43 -11.47
CA ILE A 246 -3.92 12.83 -10.84
C ILE A 246 -3.03 11.60 -10.73
N VAL A 247 -1.85 11.65 -11.31
CA VAL A 247 -0.84 10.60 -11.19
C VAL A 247 0.29 11.10 -10.29
N GLU A 248 0.40 10.51 -9.11
CA GLU A 248 1.44 10.80 -8.12
C GLU A 248 2.65 9.87 -8.31
N GLU A 249 3.85 10.43 -8.10
CA GLU A 249 5.14 9.81 -8.42
C GLU A 249 5.20 9.29 -9.87
N ALA A 250 4.66 10.08 -10.80
CA ALA A 250 4.57 9.74 -12.22
C ALA A 250 5.94 9.51 -12.88
N SER A 251 7.04 10.03 -12.32
CA SER A 251 8.40 9.77 -12.80
C SER A 251 8.87 8.33 -12.57
N GLN A 252 8.19 7.57 -11.72
CA GLN A 252 8.51 6.17 -11.39
C GLN A 252 7.63 5.14 -12.07
N LEU A 253 6.58 5.60 -12.74
CA LEU A 253 5.77 4.74 -13.57
C LEU A 253 6.40 4.67 -14.93
N THR A 254 6.47 3.45 -15.48
CA THR A 254 6.70 3.30 -16.92
C THR A 254 5.58 4.05 -17.65
N GLU A 255 5.88 4.51 -18.85
CA GLU A 255 4.89 5.21 -19.67
C GLU A 255 3.60 4.39 -19.85
N SER A 256 3.73 3.09 -20.10
CA SER A 256 2.58 2.17 -20.24
C SER A 256 1.72 2.12 -18.98
N MET A 257 2.33 2.01 -17.79
CA MET A 257 1.59 1.98 -16.53
C MET A 257 0.84 3.30 -16.27
N CYS A 258 1.45 4.44 -16.63
CA CYS A 258 0.79 5.73 -16.52
C CYS A 258 -0.41 5.84 -17.47
N LEU A 259 -0.25 5.40 -18.71
CA LEU A 259 -1.29 5.43 -19.73
C LEU A 259 -2.47 4.49 -19.44
N ASN A 260 -2.27 3.37 -18.74
CA ASN A 260 -3.35 2.43 -18.41
C ASN A 260 -4.56 3.11 -17.76
N GLY A 261 -4.32 4.02 -16.81
CA GLY A 261 -5.39 4.79 -16.17
C GLY A 261 -5.92 5.90 -17.07
N ILE A 262 -5.05 6.63 -17.76
CA ILE A 262 -5.44 7.79 -18.58
C ILE A 262 -6.31 7.35 -19.78
N SER A 263 -5.85 6.35 -20.54
CA SER A 263 -6.50 5.90 -21.77
C SER A 263 -7.90 5.35 -21.52
N LYS A 264 -8.12 4.64 -20.41
CA LYS A 264 -9.44 4.09 -20.06
C LYS A 264 -10.50 5.17 -19.89
N TYR A 265 -10.15 6.32 -19.33
CA TYR A 265 -11.09 7.41 -19.05
C TYR A 265 -11.01 8.54 -20.07
N TYR A 266 -10.28 8.38 -21.18
CA TYR A 266 -10.05 9.43 -22.17
C TYR A 266 -11.33 10.19 -22.57
N ALA A 267 -12.45 9.48 -22.76
CA ALA A 267 -13.73 10.08 -23.15
C ALA A 267 -14.36 11.00 -22.08
N SER A 268 -14.09 10.79 -20.79
CA SER A 268 -14.60 11.64 -19.69
C SER A 268 -13.59 12.65 -19.18
N LEU A 269 -12.30 12.48 -19.49
CA LEU A 269 -11.23 13.31 -18.96
C LEU A 269 -11.22 14.71 -19.58
N LYS A 270 -11.12 15.71 -18.70
CA LYS A 270 -10.91 17.12 -19.04
C LYS A 270 -9.50 17.57 -18.67
N LYS A 271 -8.86 16.92 -17.70
CA LYS A 271 -7.52 17.29 -17.23
C LYS A 271 -6.74 16.09 -16.70
N VAL A 272 -5.45 16.07 -17.00
CA VAL A 272 -4.48 15.14 -16.40
C VAL A 272 -3.45 15.95 -15.64
N VAL A 273 -3.19 15.60 -14.39
CA VAL A 273 -2.17 16.20 -13.54
C VAL A 273 -1.11 15.14 -13.27
N LEU A 274 0.12 15.39 -13.72
CA LEU A 274 1.26 14.52 -13.44
C LEU A 274 2.15 15.18 -12.39
N SER A 275 2.37 14.49 -11.29
CA SER A 275 3.22 14.92 -10.18
C SER A 275 4.37 13.93 -10.03
N GLY A 276 5.60 14.44 -9.98
CA GLY A 276 6.79 13.60 -9.94
C GLY A 276 8.08 14.41 -9.87
N ASP A 277 9.19 13.69 -9.89
CA ASP A 277 10.54 14.20 -9.77
C ASP A 277 11.52 13.41 -10.64
N LEU A 278 12.18 14.10 -11.58
CA LEU A 278 13.15 13.49 -12.50
C LEU A 278 14.51 13.23 -11.85
N CYS A 279 14.78 13.83 -10.69
CA CYS A 279 16.03 13.64 -9.96
C CYS A 279 15.96 12.43 -8.99
N GLN A 280 14.79 11.82 -8.82
CA GLN A 280 14.57 10.63 -8.00
C GLN A 280 14.64 9.34 -8.83
N LEU A 281 14.31 8.20 -8.21
CA LEU A 281 14.35 6.89 -8.87
C LEU A 281 13.52 6.92 -10.17
N PRO A 282 14.05 6.37 -11.29
CA PRO A 282 13.30 6.16 -12.52
C PRO A 282 12.37 4.94 -12.37
N PRO A 283 11.58 4.60 -13.40
CA PRO A 283 10.81 3.38 -13.43
C PRO A 283 11.66 2.12 -13.27
N THR A 284 11.17 1.16 -12.49
CA THR A 284 11.79 -0.15 -12.33
C THR A 284 11.46 -1.04 -13.52
N VAL A 285 12.47 -1.35 -14.33
CA VAL A 285 12.34 -2.14 -15.56
C VAL A 285 12.91 -3.55 -15.36
N SER A 286 12.04 -4.56 -15.38
CA SER A 286 12.42 -5.98 -15.18
C SER A 286 13.12 -6.62 -16.38
N SER A 287 13.03 -5.97 -17.55
CA SER A 287 13.66 -6.33 -18.82
C SER A 287 15.10 -5.79 -18.95
N LEU A 288 15.65 -5.16 -17.90
CA LEU A 288 16.97 -4.54 -17.94
C LEU A 288 18.05 -5.53 -18.39
N GLY A 289 18.69 -5.24 -19.53
CA GLY A 289 19.71 -6.10 -20.12
C GLY A 289 19.18 -7.39 -20.76
N LYS A 290 17.86 -7.55 -20.87
CA LYS A 290 17.21 -8.71 -21.52
C LYS A 290 16.76 -8.43 -22.96
N ASN A 291 16.53 -7.16 -23.32
CA ASN A 291 16.15 -6.75 -24.67
C ASN A 291 16.62 -5.31 -24.99
N GLU A 292 16.58 -4.93 -26.26
CA GLU A 292 16.96 -3.61 -26.77
C GLU A 292 15.99 -2.49 -26.36
N PHE A 293 14.77 -2.83 -25.94
CA PHE A 293 13.73 -1.87 -25.54
C PHE A 293 13.80 -1.46 -24.05
N CYS A 294 14.67 -2.07 -23.26
CA CYS A 294 14.76 -1.81 -21.83
C CYS A 294 15.18 -0.38 -21.46
N ASN A 295 15.83 0.36 -22.38
CA ASN A 295 16.19 1.76 -22.17
C ASN A 295 14.98 2.71 -22.39
N PRO A 296 14.23 2.63 -23.50
CA PRO A 296 12.96 3.35 -23.66
C PRO A 296 11.97 3.11 -22.51
N GLU A 297 11.88 1.89 -21.96
CA GLU A 297 10.98 1.57 -20.84
C GLU A 297 11.29 2.34 -19.54
N LYS A 298 12.52 2.87 -19.40
CA LYS A 298 12.90 3.73 -18.26
C LYS A 298 12.44 5.17 -18.43
N VAL A 299 12.03 5.59 -19.62
CA VAL A 299 11.53 6.94 -19.82
C VAL A 299 10.06 6.95 -19.42
N SER A 300 9.76 7.62 -18.30
CA SER A 300 8.39 7.80 -17.86
C SER A 300 7.62 8.76 -18.77
N LEU A 301 6.28 8.65 -18.80
CA LEU A 301 5.44 9.64 -19.48
C LEU A 301 5.74 11.07 -18.98
N PHE A 302 5.96 11.21 -17.68
CA PHE A 302 6.30 12.48 -17.04
C PHE A 302 7.60 13.08 -17.58
N GLU A 303 8.67 12.27 -17.65
CA GLU A 303 9.95 12.68 -18.23
C GLU A 303 9.81 13.06 -19.70
N ARG A 304 9.11 12.23 -20.48
CA ARG A 304 8.89 12.49 -21.91
C ARG A 304 8.18 13.82 -22.12
N MET A 305 7.08 14.08 -21.41
CA MET A 305 6.32 15.33 -21.51
C MET A 305 7.18 16.56 -21.20
N ILE A 306 8.00 16.49 -20.15
CA ILE A 306 8.92 17.60 -19.79
C ILE A 306 9.96 17.82 -20.89
N LYS A 307 10.59 16.75 -21.38
CA LYS A 307 11.61 16.84 -22.45
C LYS A 307 11.04 17.35 -23.77
N THR A 308 9.76 17.09 -24.05
CA THR A 308 9.09 17.61 -25.26
C THR A 308 8.59 19.06 -25.10
N GLY A 309 8.88 19.73 -23.98
CA GLY A 309 8.55 21.14 -23.79
C GLY A 309 7.13 21.40 -23.28
N VAL A 310 6.44 20.40 -22.71
CA VAL A 310 5.15 20.64 -22.06
C VAL A 310 5.36 21.61 -20.88
N PRO A 311 4.58 22.71 -20.80
CA PRO A 311 4.67 23.65 -19.70
C PRO A 311 4.49 22.95 -18.36
N HIS A 312 5.41 23.22 -17.42
CA HIS A 312 5.39 22.58 -16.11
C HIS A 312 5.80 23.57 -15.02
N THR A 313 5.31 23.32 -13.81
CA THR A 313 5.66 24.10 -12.62
C THR A 313 6.66 23.30 -11.78
N MET A 314 7.77 23.95 -11.41
CA MET A 314 8.76 23.40 -10.48
C MET A 314 8.53 23.95 -9.07
N LEU A 315 8.26 23.06 -8.12
CA LEU A 315 8.22 23.38 -6.69
C LEU A 315 9.65 23.42 -6.17
N ARG A 316 10.08 24.57 -5.64
CA ARG A 316 11.47 24.81 -5.19
C ARG A 316 11.61 24.91 -3.68
N THR A 317 10.57 25.32 -2.97
CA THR A 317 10.66 25.48 -1.51
C THR A 317 10.49 24.14 -0.81
N GLN A 318 11.52 23.67 -0.11
CA GLN A 318 11.55 22.41 0.62
C GLN A 318 11.33 22.64 2.13
N TYR A 319 10.58 21.74 2.76
CA TYR A 319 10.18 21.82 4.18
C TYR A 319 10.55 20.57 4.98
N ARG A 320 11.46 19.73 4.47
CA ARG A 320 11.79 18.41 5.05
C ARG A 320 13.21 18.34 5.57
N MET A 321 14.19 18.63 4.74
CA MET A 321 15.59 18.37 5.05
C MET A 321 16.19 19.53 5.84
N HIS A 322 17.06 19.25 6.81
CA HIS A 322 17.89 20.28 7.42
C HIS A 322 18.67 21.06 6.35
N PRO A 323 18.90 22.38 6.50
CA PRO A 323 19.60 23.19 5.51
C PRO A 323 20.93 22.58 5.03
N ASP A 324 21.77 22.07 5.93
CA ASP A 324 23.07 21.47 5.58
C ASP A 324 22.94 20.23 4.67
N ILE A 325 21.88 19.44 4.84
CA ILE A 325 21.59 18.28 3.98
C ILE A 325 21.08 18.78 2.62
N SER A 326 20.18 19.76 2.62
CA SER A 326 19.67 20.35 1.37
C SER A 326 20.78 21.02 0.56
N ASP A 327 21.78 21.61 1.21
CA ASP A 327 22.94 22.24 0.57
C ASP A 327 23.77 21.20 -0.20
N PHE A 328 23.99 20.01 0.40
CA PHE A 328 24.65 18.89 -0.29
C PHE A 328 23.82 18.37 -1.48
N VAL A 329 22.51 18.21 -1.32
CA VAL A 329 21.61 17.75 -2.38
C VAL A 329 21.60 18.74 -3.55
N ASN A 330 21.53 20.04 -3.25
CA ASN A 330 21.59 21.11 -4.24
C ASN A 330 22.90 21.09 -5.03
N ALA A 331 24.03 20.93 -4.34
CA ALA A 331 25.34 20.90 -4.98
C ALA A 331 25.55 19.67 -5.88
N THR A 332 24.86 18.56 -5.59
CA THR A 332 25.14 17.26 -6.24
C THR A 332 24.12 16.90 -7.33
N PHE A 333 22.83 17.15 -7.11
CA PHE A 333 21.76 16.55 -7.91
C PHE A 333 20.80 17.55 -8.56
N CYS A 334 20.79 18.81 -8.14
CA CYS A 334 19.78 19.77 -8.56
C CYS A 334 20.35 20.84 -9.49
N SER A 335 19.98 20.80 -10.77
CA SER A 335 20.28 21.89 -11.71
C SER A 335 19.58 23.21 -11.34
N ASN A 336 18.44 23.12 -10.67
CA ASN A 336 17.69 24.25 -10.12
C ASN A 336 17.65 24.13 -8.60
N PRO A 337 18.38 24.97 -7.84
CA PRO A 337 18.51 24.82 -6.40
C PRO A 337 17.18 24.93 -5.65
N LEU A 338 17.01 24.06 -4.66
CA LEU A 338 15.99 24.12 -3.63
C LEU A 338 16.19 25.33 -2.73
N VAL A 339 15.08 25.87 -2.26
CA VAL A 339 15.03 26.95 -1.26
C VAL A 339 14.48 26.38 0.04
N ASN A 340 15.11 26.70 1.16
CA ASN A 340 14.65 26.22 2.47
C ASN A 340 13.44 27.03 2.92
N GLY A 341 12.37 26.33 3.32
CA GLY A 341 11.19 26.94 3.91
C GLY A 341 11.49 27.59 5.26
N SER A 342 10.69 28.58 5.65
CA SER A 342 10.91 29.38 6.86
C SER A 342 10.84 28.58 8.17
N SER A 343 10.23 27.39 8.15
CA SER A 343 10.16 26.47 9.29
C SER A 343 11.48 25.75 9.56
N LEU A 344 12.40 25.70 8.60
CA LEU A 344 13.65 24.96 8.70
C LEU A 344 14.74 25.86 9.28
N ARG A 345 15.24 25.50 10.46
CA ARG A 345 16.32 26.23 11.15
C ARG A 345 17.53 25.33 11.32
N ARG A 346 18.73 25.91 11.16
CA ARG A 346 20.00 25.18 11.34
C ARG A 346 20.25 24.68 12.77
N ASN A 347 19.48 25.17 13.75
CA ASN A 347 19.63 24.80 15.15
C ASN A 347 18.67 23.67 15.59
N ASN A 348 17.80 23.18 14.68
CA ASN A 348 16.82 22.14 15.03
C ASN A 348 17.45 20.74 15.27
N SER A 349 18.76 20.59 14.99
CA SER A 349 19.53 19.34 15.11
C SER A 349 20.34 19.22 16.41
N GLN A 350 20.08 20.07 17.41
CA GLN A 350 20.96 20.19 18.58
C GLN A 350 21.11 18.88 19.37
N MET A 351 20.02 18.17 19.65
CA MET A 351 20.06 16.91 20.40
C MET A 351 20.87 15.84 19.67
N PHE A 352 20.61 15.64 18.38
CA PHE A 352 21.36 14.70 17.54
C PHE A 352 22.83 15.09 17.42
N SER A 353 23.10 16.38 17.21
CA SER A 353 24.48 16.88 17.14
C SER A 353 25.22 16.68 18.45
N GLU A 354 24.61 16.94 19.61
CA GLU A 354 25.21 16.67 20.92
C GLU A 354 25.52 15.18 21.14
N PHE A 355 24.60 14.31 20.73
CA PHE A 355 24.82 12.87 20.78
C PHE A 355 25.97 12.42 19.87
N MET A 356 26.16 13.04 18.70
CA MET A 356 27.21 12.67 17.76
C MET A 356 28.57 13.30 18.11
N THR A 357 28.58 14.48 18.71
CA THR A 357 29.82 15.20 19.03
C THR A 357 30.52 14.67 20.27
N LYS A 358 29.78 14.43 21.37
CA LYS A 358 30.35 14.02 22.67
C LYS A 358 31.13 12.69 22.61
N PRO A 359 30.56 11.57 22.13
CA PRO A 359 31.24 10.27 22.13
C PRO A 359 32.24 10.11 20.98
N TYR A 360 32.07 10.81 19.85
CA TYR A 360 32.90 10.63 18.65
C TYR A 360 33.91 11.75 18.41
N SER A 361 33.97 12.78 19.28
CA SER A 361 34.89 13.92 19.15
C SER A 361 34.83 14.60 17.77
N THR A 362 33.62 14.80 17.27
CA THR A 362 33.35 15.42 15.96
C THR A 362 32.87 16.86 16.12
N SER A 363 32.90 17.63 15.03
CA SER A 363 32.30 18.97 15.00
C SER A 363 30.77 18.90 14.99
N PRO A 364 30.05 19.90 15.53
CA PRO A 364 28.60 19.99 15.43
C PRO A 364 28.12 20.00 13.97
N GLY A 365 26.94 19.45 13.73
CA GLY A 365 26.35 19.30 12.40
C GLY A 365 25.11 18.41 12.39
N ALA A 366 24.39 18.44 11.27
CA ALA A 366 23.16 17.66 11.06
C ALA A 366 23.36 16.38 10.22
N SER A 367 24.60 16.09 9.82
CA SER A 367 24.94 14.90 9.02
C SER A 367 26.35 14.40 9.35
N TYR A 368 26.50 13.08 9.49
CA TYR A 368 27.76 12.45 9.87
C TYR A 368 28.05 11.22 9.01
N TYR A 369 29.34 11.04 8.67
CA TYR A 369 29.83 9.84 8.01
C TYR A 369 30.63 8.99 9.01
N MET A 370 30.18 7.77 9.28
CA MET A 370 30.82 6.87 10.24
C MET A 370 31.57 5.72 9.55
N ALA A 371 32.87 5.65 9.83
CA ALA A 371 33.74 4.55 9.40
C ALA A 371 33.75 3.43 10.44
N VAL A 372 33.33 2.23 10.01
CA VAL A 372 33.55 1.01 10.81
C VAL A 372 34.79 0.32 10.28
N ALA A 373 35.89 0.44 11.03
CA ALA A 373 37.17 -0.17 10.69
C ALA A 373 37.12 -1.71 10.79
N ASN A 374 38.03 -2.37 10.07
CA ASN A 374 38.24 -3.82 10.15
C ASN A 374 36.98 -4.66 9.88
N SER A 375 36.07 -4.20 9.01
CA SER A 375 34.86 -4.93 8.63
C SER A 375 35.05 -5.74 7.35
N SER A 376 34.32 -6.84 7.22
CA SER A 376 34.26 -7.67 6.01
C SER A 376 32.83 -7.81 5.50
N VAL A 377 32.69 -7.87 4.17
CA VAL A 377 31.40 -8.09 3.50
C VAL A 377 31.25 -9.56 3.22
N TRP A 378 30.12 -10.11 3.63
CA TRP A 378 29.79 -11.52 3.54
C TRP A 378 28.64 -11.71 2.56
N GLN A 379 28.61 -12.88 1.93
CA GLN A 379 27.55 -13.30 1.02
C GLN A 379 27.29 -14.79 1.26
N ARG A 380 26.02 -15.20 1.30
CA ARG A 380 25.68 -16.63 1.41
C ARG A 380 26.09 -17.35 0.12
N LYS A 381 26.49 -18.63 0.21
CA LYS A 381 26.99 -19.43 -0.91
C LYS A 381 26.09 -19.43 -2.17
N TRP A 382 24.77 -19.32 -1.98
CA TRP A 382 23.77 -19.21 -3.06
C TRP A 382 22.89 -17.96 -2.95
N GLY A 383 23.26 -17.01 -2.08
CA GLY A 383 22.53 -15.76 -1.93
C GLY A 383 23.04 -14.70 -2.90
N THR A 384 22.15 -13.85 -3.40
CA THR A 384 22.50 -12.72 -4.28
C THR A 384 22.73 -11.41 -3.53
N SER A 385 22.39 -11.36 -2.24
CA SER A 385 22.50 -10.18 -1.39
C SER A 385 23.72 -10.24 -0.46
N LEU A 386 24.19 -9.06 -0.04
CA LEU A 386 25.37 -8.88 0.80
C LEU A 386 24.97 -8.51 2.23
N VAL A 387 25.86 -8.78 3.18
CA VAL A 387 25.73 -8.37 4.58
C VAL A 387 27.10 -8.01 5.13
N ASN A 388 27.16 -7.02 6.01
CA ASN A 388 28.36 -6.64 6.74
C ASN A 388 28.03 -6.66 8.23
N PRO A 389 28.32 -7.78 8.92
CA PRO A 389 27.92 -7.95 10.32
C PRO A 389 28.43 -6.84 11.25
N LYS A 390 29.62 -6.28 11.00
CA LYS A 390 30.15 -5.18 11.81
C LYS A 390 29.38 -3.88 11.60
N TYR A 391 28.95 -3.60 10.37
CA TYR A 391 28.10 -2.44 10.10
C TYR A 391 26.74 -2.60 10.79
N ALA A 392 26.13 -3.78 10.67
CA ALA A 392 24.85 -4.06 11.31
C ALA A 392 24.90 -3.90 12.84
N VAL A 393 25.96 -4.40 13.49
CA VAL A 393 26.18 -4.22 14.93
C VAL A 393 26.42 -2.74 15.29
N ALA A 394 27.23 -2.02 14.50
CA ALA A 394 27.49 -0.61 14.74
C ALA A 394 26.21 0.22 14.63
N VAL A 395 25.38 -0.03 13.62
CA VAL A 395 24.07 0.61 13.45
C VAL A 395 23.14 0.28 14.62
N ALA A 396 23.05 -0.99 15.03
CA ALA A 396 22.20 -1.37 16.17
C ALA A 396 22.65 -0.69 17.48
N ASN A 397 23.95 -0.52 17.69
CA ASN A 397 24.49 0.20 18.84
C ASN A 397 24.23 1.72 18.74
N LEU A 398 24.36 2.30 17.55
CA LEU A 398 24.04 3.70 17.30
C LEU A 398 22.57 4.01 17.60
N VAL A 399 21.66 3.19 17.08
CA VAL A 399 20.22 3.27 17.39
C VAL A 399 19.98 3.17 18.89
N SER A 400 20.61 2.19 19.56
CA SER A 400 20.49 2.05 21.02
C SER A 400 20.96 3.31 21.76
N GLY A 401 22.07 3.91 21.32
CA GLY A 401 22.62 5.14 21.88
C GLY A 401 21.68 6.33 21.71
N LEU A 402 21.11 6.52 20.52
CA LEU A 402 20.14 7.59 20.24
C LEU A 402 18.90 7.47 21.11
N ILE A 403 18.34 6.27 21.25
CA ILE A 403 17.18 6.03 22.13
C ILE A 403 17.51 6.32 23.59
N ASN A 404 18.67 5.85 24.08
CA ASN A 404 19.10 6.10 25.46
C ASN A 404 19.37 7.59 25.72
N PHE A 405 19.74 8.35 24.68
CA PHE A 405 19.93 9.80 24.74
C PHE A 405 18.59 10.57 24.72
N GLY A 406 17.46 9.90 24.50
CA GLY A 406 16.12 10.48 24.53
C GLY A 406 15.45 10.62 23.16
N CYS A 407 16.06 10.14 22.07
CA CYS A 407 15.42 10.15 20.77
C CYS A 407 14.24 9.15 20.74
N PRO A 408 13.04 9.55 20.32
CA PRO A 408 11.91 8.64 20.15
C PRO A 408 12.15 7.58 19.07
N GLN A 409 11.80 6.31 19.34
CA GLN A 409 11.94 5.22 18.35
C GLN A 409 11.19 5.50 17.04
N ASN A 410 10.00 6.07 17.13
CA ASN A 410 9.17 6.39 15.97
C ASN A 410 9.75 7.54 15.11
N GLN A 411 10.83 8.18 15.52
CA GLN A 411 11.56 9.21 14.77
C GLN A 411 12.84 8.69 14.09
N ILE A 412 13.18 7.40 14.25
CA ILE A 412 14.38 6.80 13.65
C ILE A 412 13.99 5.87 12.51
N LEU A 413 14.68 6.00 11.37
CA LEU A 413 14.61 5.12 10.21
C LEU A 413 15.98 4.51 9.92
N VAL A 414 16.03 3.18 9.78
CA VAL A 414 17.25 2.49 9.35
C VAL A 414 17.07 1.96 7.93
N LEU A 415 17.99 2.34 7.05
CA LEU A 415 18.00 1.96 5.64
C LEU A 415 19.22 1.10 5.30
N SER A 416 19.03 0.19 4.35
CA SER A 416 20.12 -0.49 3.66
C SER A 416 19.73 -0.81 2.21
N TYR A 417 20.73 -1.01 1.36
CA TYR A 417 20.53 -1.45 -0.02
C TYR A 417 20.40 -2.97 -0.17
N TYR A 418 20.69 -3.76 0.87
CA TYR A 418 20.82 -5.22 0.77
C TYR A 418 19.82 -5.94 1.70
N SER A 419 19.08 -6.91 1.15
CA SER A 419 18.04 -7.63 1.90
C SER A 419 18.59 -8.48 3.06
N GLU A 420 19.79 -9.03 2.90
CA GLU A 420 20.49 -9.78 3.97
C GLU A 420 20.94 -8.86 5.11
N GLU A 421 21.46 -7.65 4.81
CA GLU A 421 21.75 -6.63 5.83
C GLU A 421 20.49 -6.21 6.58
N LEU A 422 19.38 -5.96 5.87
CA LEU A 422 18.09 -5.62 6.48
C LEU A 422 17.60 -6.71 7.44
N SER A 423 17.77 -7.98 7.04
CA SER A 423 17.36 -9.13 7.85
C SER A 423 18.17 -9.20 9.15
N LEU A 424 19.49 -9.03 9.06
CA LEU A 424 20.36 -8.99 10.23
C LEU A 424 20.09 -7.79 11.14
N LEU A 425 19.87 -6.59 10.57
CA LEU A 425 19.52 -5.39 11.33
C LEU A 425 18.22 -5.58 12.12
N LYS A 426 17.19 -6.15 11.48
CA LYS A 426 15.91 -6.47 12.14
C LYS A 426 16.11 -7.45 13.28
N GLU A 427 16.90 -8.51 13.08
CA GLU A 427 17.21 -9.49 14.12
C GLU A 427 17.92 -8.84 15.32
N LEU A 428 18.96 -8.05 15.07
CA LEU A 428 19.75 -7.39 16.11
C LEU A 428 18.92 -6.37 16.92
N LEU A 429 18.10 -5.56 16.24
CA LEU A 429 17.23 -4.59 16.90
C LEU A 429 16.10 -5.28 17.70
N ASN A 430 15.49 -6.33 17.15
CA ASN A 430 14.42 -7.07 17.83
C ASN A 430 14.89 -7.81 19.10
N ARG A 431 16.16 -8.21 19.15
CA ARG A 431 16.78 -8.84 20.33
C ARG A 431 17.01 -7.87 21.48
N LYS A 432 17.17 -6.57 21.18
CA LYS A 432 17.37 -5.55 22.21
C LYS A 432 16.02 -5.13 22.79
N ARG A 433 15.95 -5.03 24.12
CA ARG A 433 14.75 -4.55 24.81
C ARG A 433 14.45 -3.11 24.39
N GLY A 434 13.20 -2.85 24.02
CA GLY A 434 12.74 -1.50 23.69
C GLY A 434 13.19 -0.96 22.33
N LEU A 435 13.54 -1.81 21.35
CA LEU A 435 13.88 -1.38 19.98
C LEU A 435 13.02 -2.05 18.88
N LYS A 436 11.88 -2.65 19.26
CA LYS A 436 11.03 -3.42 18.33
C LYS A 436 10.25 -2.54 17.34
N ASP A 437 10.09 -1.26 17.65
CA ASP A 437 9.28 -0.34 16.85
C ASP A 437 10.11 0.47 15.83
N ILE A 438 11.41 0.20 15.74
CA ILE A 438 12.31 0.84 14.77
C ILE A 438 11.99 0.33 13.35
N VAL A 439 11.74 1.26 12.44
CA VAL A 439 11.49 0.93 11.04
C VAL A 439 12.81 0.61 10.34
N VAL A 440 12.91 -0.61 9.79
CA VAL A 440 14.05 -1.08 9.00
C VAL A 440 13.58 -1.52 7.62
N GLN A 441 14.01 -0.83 6.56
CA GLN A 441 13.55 -1.08 5.19
C GLN A 441 14.61 -0.77 4.14
N SER A 442 14.40 -1.23 2.90
CA SER A 442 15.30 -0.91 1.80
C SER A 442 15.20 0.57 1.41
N VAL A 443 16.24 1.11 0.77
CA VAL A 443 16.20 2.48 0.23
C VAL A 443 15.03 2.63 -0.76
N ASP A 444 14.83 1.67 -1.65
CA ASP A 444 13.73 1.68 -2.63
C ASP A 444 12.34 1.69 -1.95
N ALA A 445 12.18 0.91 -0.86
CA ALA A 445 10.93 0.86 -0.11
C ALA A 445 10.70 2.08 0.80
N SER A 446 11.75 2.88 1.05
CA SER A 446 11.68 4.05 1.93
C SER A 446 11.07 5.29 1.28
N GLN A 447 10.83 5.24 -0.02
CA GLN A 447 10.33 6.41 -0.72
C GLN A 447 8.94 6.82 -0.23
N GLY A 448 8.80 8.10 0.10
CA GLY A 448 7.59 8.65 0.69
C GLY A 448 7.55 8.52 2.22
N ASN A 449 8.44 7.73 2.82
CA ASN A 449 8.61 7.62 4.26
C ASN A 449 9.66 8.63 4.74
N GLU A 450 9.32 9.41 5.77
CA GLU A 450 10.18 10.43 6.36
C GLU A 450 10.26 10.23 7.88
N LYS A 451 11.44 10.44 8.44
CA LYS A 451 11.75 10.33 9.87
C LYS A 451 12.82 11.35 10.23
N SER A 452 12.74 11.91 11.43
CA SER A 452 13.69 12.95 11.88
C SER A 452 15.13 12.47 11.86
N ILE A 453 15.41 11.18 12.13
CA ILE A 453 16.76 10.61 12.04
C ILE A 453 16.75 9.44 11.05
N VAL A 454 17.65 9.49 10.06
CA VAL A 454 17.86 8.42 9.08
C VAL A 454 19.29 7.89 9.17
N ILE A 455 19.43 6.58 9.35
CA ILE A 455 20.72 5.89 9.37
C ILE A 455 20.80 4.98 8.14
N VAL A 456 21.79 5.20 7.28
CA VAL A 456 22.00 4.40 6.07
C VAL A 456 23.20 3.47 6.22
N SER A 457 22.95 2.16 6.32
CA SER A 457 23.98 1.13 6.22
C SER A 457 24.29 0.86 4.74
N THR A 458 25.48 1.28 4.30
CA THR A 458 25.94 1.09 2.92
C THR A 458 26.39 -0.35 2.61
N THR A 459 26.62 -1.16 3.64
CA THR A 459 27.10 -2.56 3.63
C THR A 459 28.46 -2.77 2.97
N ARG A 460 28.66 -2.30 1.74
CA ARG A 460 29.89 -2.46 0.97
C ARG A 460 31.04 -1.65 1.56
N VAL A 461 32.22 -2.28 1.59
CA VAL A 461 33.50 -1.61 1.79
C VAL A 461 34.18 -1.45 0.43
N ARG A 462 34.77 -0.28 0.15
CA ARG A 462 35.68 -0.14 -1.00
C ARG A 462 37.08 -0.57 -0.56
N LEU A 463 37.70 -1.52 -1.26
CA LEU A 463 39.14 -1.74 -1.19
C LEU A 463 39.83 -0.44 -1.65
N ARG A 464 40.82 0.02 -0.89
CA ARG A 464 41.65 1.18 -1.23
C ARG A 464 42.24 1.00 -2.63
N ILE A 465 41.89 1.88 -3.56
CA ILE A 465 42.82 2.35 -4.57
C ILE A 465 43.16 3.78 -4.13
N CYS A 466 44.46 4.07 -3.99
CA CYS A 466 45.04 5.23 -3.31
C CYS A 466 44.31 6.57 -3.52
N GLY A 467 44.12 7.33 -2.43
CA GLY A 467 44.04 8.81 -2.48
C GLY A 467 42.69 9.51 -2.22
N ARG A 468 41.59 8.81 -1.89
CA ARG A 468 40.32 9.47 -1.46
C ARG A 468 39.71 8.82 -0.22
N PRO A 469 39.04 9.60 0.67
CA PRO A 469 38.42 9.05 1.87
C PRO A 469 37.31 8.04 1.50
N PRO A 470 37.16 6.95 2.27
CA PRO A 470 36.19 5.88 1.98
C PRO A 470 34.76 6.38 2.18
N THR A 471 33.87 6.09 1.22
CA THR A 471 32.43 6.32 1.38
C THR A 471 31.89 5.44 2.49
N THR A 472 31.30 6.08 3.48
CA THR A 472 31.05 5.56 4.82
C THR A 472 29.58 5.63 5.18
N MET A 473 29.16 4.92 6.25
CA MET A 473 27.80 4.95 6.78
C MET A 473 27.32 6.40 6.91
N CYS A 474 26.17 6.75 6.35
CA CYS A 474 25.67 8.12 6.38
C CYS A 474 24.52 8.20 7.38
N CYS A 475 24.69 9.01 8.43
CA CYS A 475 23.63 9.38 9.36
C CYS A 475 23.15 10.78 8.96
N ILE A 476 21.87 10.90 8.61
CA ILE A 476 21.24 12.10 8.08
C ILE A 476 20.04 12.43 8.97
N GLU A 477 20.01 13.61 9.59
CA GLU A 477 18.84 14.07 10.35
C GLU A 477 17.89 14.89 9.45
N LEU A 478 16.71 14.35 9.16
CA LEU A 478 15.68 15.03 8.37
C LEU A 478 14.70 15.80 9.27
N GLY A 479 15.14 16.95 9.79
CA GLY A 479 14.25 18.06 10.18
C GLY A 479 13.44 17.92 11.46
#